data_AF-A0A352LW09-F1
#
_entry.id   AF-A0A352LW09-F1
#
_cell.length_a   1.000
_cell.length_b   1.000
_cell.length_c   1.000
_cell.angle_alpha   90.00
_cell.angle_beta   90.00
_cell.angle_gamma   90.00
#
_symmetry.space_group_name_H-M   'P 1'
#
loop_
_entity.id
_entity.type
_entity.pdbx_description
1 polymer ?
#
loop_
_entity_poly.entity_id
_entity_poly.type
_entity_poly.pdbx_seq_one_letter_code
_entity_poly.pdbx_strand_id
1 'polypeptide(L)'
;MQSRYPLIIIVSLFLLFFAFLLLPRVTDLLPSDTGKTPVMCGGIANIQCPLGYTCQMEGDYPDASGRCVSVVNKPKIKLPWFPRKNTRVCPATSWINCMPGPGAKNPQCTQEFLQWAQTNCPDFEGAAY
;
A
#
# COMPACT_ATOMS: atom_id res chain seq x y z
N MET A 1 -34.86 37.03 -41.82
CA MET A 1 -34.07 35.91 -41.27
C MET A 1 -33.72 36.25 -39.81
N GLN A 2 -34.59 35.91 -38.86
CA GLN A 2 -34.33 36.15 -37.44
C GLN A 2 -33.45 35.02 -36.88
N SER A 3 -32.25 35.41 -36.44
CA SER A 3 -31.20 34.54 -35.93
C SER A 3 -31.66 33.86 -34.64
N ARG A 4 -32.11 32.60 -34.72
CA ARG A 4 -32.42 31.73 -33.56
C ARG A 4 -31.17 31.18 -32.87
N TYR A 5 -29.98 31.60 -33.30
CA TYR A 5 -28.70 31.18 -32.74
C TYR A 5 -28.47 31.49 -31.24
N PRO A 6 -28.88 32.64 -30.66
CA PRO A 6 -28.51 32.96 -29.28
C PRO A 6 -29.25 32.07 -28.26
N LEU A 7 -30.47 31.64 -28.57
CA LEU A 7 -31.29 30.80 -27.70
C LEU A 7 -30.72 29.38 -27.56
N ILE A 8 -30.17 28.84 -28.66
CA ILE A 8 -29.58 27.49 -28.69
C ILE A 8 -28.29 27.46 -27.87
N ILE A 9 -27.46 28.51 -27.95
CA ILE A 9 -26.21 28.61 -27.20
C ILE A 9 -26.47 28.65 -25.69
N ILE A 10 -27.46 29.43 -25.25
CA ILE A 10 -27.82 29.54 -23.83
C ILE A 10 -28.31 28.19 -23.27
N VAL A 11 -29.18 27.49 -24.00
CA VAL A 11 -29.69 26.17 -23.58
C VAL A 11 -28.55 25.14 -23.51
N SER A 12 -27.65 25.15 -24.49
CA SER A 12 -26.50 24.23 -24.52
C SER A 12 -25.53 24.48 -23.35
N LEU A 13 -25.21 25.74 -23.04
CA LEU A 13 -24.35 26.08 -21.91
C LEU A 13 -24.98 25.69 -20.56
N PHE A 14 -26.29 25.89 -20.41
CA PHE A 14 -27.00 25.54 -19.19
C PHE A 14 -27.03 24.03 -18.95
N LEU A 15 -27.21 23.23 -20.02
CA LEU A 15 -27.16 21.77 -19.95
C LEU A 15 -25.75 21.25 -19.61
N LEU A 16 -24.71 21.86 -20.18
CA LEU A 16 -23.31 21.49 -19.85
C LEU A 16 -22.96 21.83 -18.39
N PHE A 17 -23.41 22.98 -17.89
CA PHE A 17 -23.20 23.40 -16.51
C PHE A 17 -23.93 22.46 -15.52
N PHE A 18 -25.18 22.12 -15.79
CA PHE A 18 -25.93 21.18 -14.97
C PHE A 18 -25.34 19.77 -15.02
N ALA A 19 -24.84 19.32 -16.18
CA ALA A 19 -24.11 18.05 -16.28
C ALA A 19 -22.85 18.05 -15.41
N PHE A 20 -22.11 19.16 -15.36
CA PHE A 20 -20.92 19.32 -14.51
C PHE A 20 -21.24 19.40 -13.02
N LEU A 21 -22.40 19.94 -12.64
CA LEU A 21 -22.87 20.00 -11.25
C LEU A 21 -23.49 18.68 -10.77
N LEU A 22 -24.09 17.90 -11.67
CA LEU A 22 -24.70 16.60 -11.36
C LEU A 22 -23.72 15.43 -11.47
N LEU A 23 -22.54 15.63 -12.05
CA LEU A 23 -21.46 14.66 -11.95
C LEU A 23 -20.92 14.70 -10.51
N PRO A 24 -21.11 13.62 -9.71
CA PRO A 24 -20.43 13.53 -8.42
C PRO A 24 -18.93 13.65 -8.68
N ARG A 25 -18.22 14.41 -7.85
CA ARG A 25 -16.75 14.45 -7.90
C ARG A 25 -16.24 13.03 -7.63
N VAL A 26 -15.97 12.31 -8.71
CA VAL A 26 -15.46 10.92 -8.69
C VAL A 26 -14.06 10.83 -8.06
N THR A 27 -13.48 11.95 -7.66
CA THR A 27 -12.17 12.05 -7.00
C THR A 27 -12.16 11.56 -5.56
N ASP A 28 -13.33 11.40 -4.91
CA ASP A 28 -13.40 10.98 -3.51
C ASP A 28 -13.41 9.44 -3.32
N LEU A 29 -13.42 8.67 -4.42
CA LEU A 29 -13.46 7.19 -4.37
C LEU A 29 -12.08 6.52 -4.40
N LEU A 30 -10.99 7.28 -4.48
CA LEU A 30 -9.65 6.71 -4.46
C LEU A 30 -9.01 6.94 -3.09
N PRO A 31 -8.92 5.90 -2.23
CA PRO A 31 -8.04 5.95 -1.08
C PRO A 31 -6.61 6.13 -1.61
N SER A 32 -6.01 7.29 -1.32
CA SER A 32 -4.62 7.60 -1.65
C SER A 32 -3.70 6.76 -0.78
N ASP A 33 -3.59 5.47 -1.08
CA ASP A 33 -2.56 4.59 -0.55
C ASP A 33 -1.41 4.52 -1.54
N THR A 34 -0.76 5.66 -1.74
CA THR A 34 0.48 5.75 -2.52
C THR A 34 1.65 6.11 -1.62
N GLY A 35 1.97 5.25 -0.66
CA GLY A 35 3.34 5.04 -0.16
C GLY A 35 4.22 6.27 0.09
N LYS A 36 3.64 7.42 0.46
CA LYS A 36 4.35 8.69 0.60
C LYS A 36 3.96 9.37 1.90
N THR A 37 4.93 9.34 2.81
CA THR A 37 5.06 10.11 4.06
C THR A 37 4.08 9.76 5.19
N PRO A 38 4.54 9.80 6.46
CA PRO A 38 3.66 9.70 7.60
C PRO A 38 2.66 10.87 7.55
N VAL A 39 1.39 10.56 7.34
CA VAL A 39 0.30 11.53 7.39
C VAL A 39 0.25 12.09 8.80
N MET A 40 0.31 13.42 8.95
CA MET A 40 0.09 14.08 10.24
C MET A 40 -1.34 13.85 10.70
N CYS A 41 -1.52 13.62 12.00
CA CYS A 41 -2.83 13.41 12.62
C CYS A 41 -2.97 14.25 13.89
N GLY A 42 -4.20 14.43 14.36
CA GLY A 42 -4.47 15.24 15.56
C GLY A 42 -4.31 16.75 15.32
N GLY A 43 -3.71 17.43 16.30
CA GLY A 43 -3.62 18.90 16.34
C GLY A 43 -4.99 19.59 16.43
N ILE A 44 -4.98 20.91 16.25
CA ILE A 44 -6.21 21.74 16.28
C ILE A 44 -7.23 21.38 15.18
N ALA A 45 -6.77 20.73 14.13
CA ALA A 45 -7.60 20.33 12.99
C ALA A 45 -8.27 18.95 13.19
N ASN A 46 -7.92 18.23 14.28
CA ASN A 46 -8.46 16.90 14.60
C ASN A 46 -8.40 15.92 13.40
N ILE A 47 -7.26 15.90 12.71
CA ILE A 47 -7.08 15.11 11.49
C ILE A 47 -7.04 13.63 11.84
N GLN A 48 -7.94 12.84 11.24
CA GLN A 48 -8.02 11.40 11.46
C GLN A 48 -7.14 10.62 10.48
N CYS A 49 -6.58 9.52 10.95
CA CYS A 49 -5.82 8.60 10.12
C CYS A 49 -6.74 7.74 9.24
N PRO A 50 -6.26 7.28 8.06
CA PRO A 50 -6.98 6.32 7.24
C PRO A 50 -7.15 4.97 7.95
N LEU A 51 -8.06 4.14 7.43
CA LEU A 51 -8.31 2.80 7.96
C LEU A 51 -7.00 1.98 8.05
N GLY A 52 -6.79 1.34 9.20
CA GLY A 52 -5.58 0.55 9.47
C GLY A 52 -4.40 1.33 10.04
N TYR A 53 -4.59 2.60 10.40
CA TYR A 53 -3.59 3.43 11.06
C TYR A 53 -4.14 4.04 12.36
N THR A 54 -3.25 4.22 13.34
CA THR A 54 -3.54 4.91 14.61
C THR A 54 -2.66 6.15 14.73
N CYS A 55 -3.14 7.16 15.44
CA CYS A 55 -2.41 8.41 15.61
C CYS A 55 -1.44 8.29 16.79
N GLN A 56 -0.14 8.33 16.51
CA GLN A 56 0.90 8.42 17.53
C GLN A 56 1.21 9.90 17.79
N MET A 57 0.77 10.42 18.94
CA MET A 57 0.98 11.82 19.33
C MET A 57 2.44 12.06 19.73
N GLU A 58 3.04 13.16 19.25
CA GLU A 58 4.36 13.61 19.68
C GLU A 58 4.23 14.75 20.71
N GLY A 59 3.67 14.46 21.89
CA GLY A 59 3.53 15.44 22.99
C GLY A 59 2.39 15.14 23.96
N ASP A 60 2.42 15.79 25.13
CA ASP A 60 1.37 15.74 26.17
C ASP A 60 0.73 17.12 26.35
N TYR A 61 0.23 17.67 25.25
CA TYR A 61 -0.47 18.94 25.21
C TYR A 61 -1.69 18.82 24.28
N PRO A 62 -2.79 19.56 24.53
CA PRO A 62 -4.06 19.35 23.84
C PRO A 62 -4.00 19.67 22.34
N ASP A 63 -3.02 20.45 21.91
CA ASP A 63 -2.74 20.84 20.53
C ASP A 63 -1.64 19.98 19.88
N ALA A 64 -1.18 18.92 20.54
CA ALA A 64 -0.17 18.03 19.99
C ALA A 64 -0.65 17.44 18.66
N SER A 65 0.24 17.49 17.67
CA SER A 65 0.08 16.73 16.44
C SER A 65 0.88 15.45 16.56
N GLY A 66 0.46 14.46 15.79
CA GLY A 66 1.05 13.14 15.76
C GLY A 66 1.29 12.67 14.33
N ARG A 67 1.74 11.42 14.23
CA ARG A 67 1.90 10.72 12.96
C ARG A 67 1.03 9.48 12.91
N CYS A 68 0.43 9.24 11.76
CA CYS A 68 -0.28 8.00 11.50
C CYS A 68 0.71 6.83 11.40
N VAL A 69 0.61 5.88 12.34
CA VAL A 69 1.37 4.63 12.35
C VAL A 69 0.44 3.45 12.10
N SER A 70 0.89 2.46 11.33
CA SER A 70 0.05 1.31 10.98
C SER A 70 -0.32 0.49 12.24
N VAL A 71 -1.60 0.21 12.47
CA VAL A 71 -2.09 -0.63 13.60
C VAL A 71 -1.65 -2.09 13.46
N VAL A 72 -1.19 -2.46 12.26
CA VAL A 72 -0.47 -3.71 12.03
C VAL A 72 0.91 -3.59 12.66
N ASN A 73 0.95 -3.68 13.98
CA ASN A 73 2.16 -3.87 14.76
C ASN A 73 2.85 -5.14 14.24
N LYS A 74 3.77 -5.00 13.29
CA LYS A 74 4.75 -6.05 13.04
C LYS A 74 5.62 -6.08 14.30
N PRO A 75 5.61 -7.16 15.10
CA PRO A 75 6.53 -7.25 16.21
C PRO A 75 7.94 -7.20 15.59
N LYS A 76 8.69 -6.13 15.85
CA LYS A 76 10.13 -6.03 15.57
C LYS A 76 10.86 -6.96 16.52
N ILE A 77 10.64 -8.27 16.40
CA ILE A 77 11.51 -9.25 17.01
C ILE A 77 12.79 -9.23 16.16
N LYS A 78 13.82 -8.52 16.64
CA LYS A 78 15.19 -8.74 16.19
C LYS A 78 15.62 -10.12 16.68
N LEU A 79 15.28 -11.17 15.93
CA LEU A 79 15.97 -12.46 16.10
C LEU A 79 17.33 -12.35 15.39
N PRO A 80 18.46 -12.71 16.04
CA PRO A 80 19.81 -12.50 15.48
C PRO A 80 20.16 -13.35 14.25
N TRP A 81 19.23 -14.16 13.73
CA TRP A 81 19.49 -15.07 12.59
C TRP A 81 18.28 -15.31 11.65
N PHE A 82 17.20 -14.53 11.74
CA PHE A 82 16.08 -14.69 10.79
C PHE A 82 16.01 -13.52 9.80
N PRO A 83 16.24 -13.75 8.48
CA PRO A 83 15.94 -12.74 7.48
C PRO A 83 14.45 -12.40 7.58
N ARG A 84 14.14 -11.11 7.62
CA ARG A 84 12.76 -10.60 7.66
C ARG A 84 11.97 -11.27 6.54
N LYS A 85 10.75 -11.71 6.86
CA LYS A 85 9.78 -12.41 5.99
C LYS A 85 9.51 -11.77 4.61
N ASN A 86 10.04 -10.57 4.35
CA ASN A 86 9.86 -9.80 3.12
C ASN A 86 11.18 -9.42 2.44
N THR A 87 12.34 -9.82 2.97
CA THR A 87 13.64 -9.59 2.33
C THR A 87 14.09 -10.90 1.73
N ARG A 88 13.87 -11.06 0.42
CA ARG A 88 14.31 -12.24 -0.31
C ARG A 88 15.83 -12.15 -0.47
N VAL A 89 16.54 -13.10 0.13
CA VAL A 89 18.01 -13.22 0.09
C VAL A 89 18.34 -14.52 -0.60
N CYS A 90 19.37 -14.51 -1.46
CA CYS A 90 19.79 -15.71 -2.16
C CYS A 90 20.23 -16.78 -1.15
N PRO A 91 19.85 -18.05 -1.38
CA PRO A 91 20.30 -19.15 -0.53
C PRO A 91 21.83 -19.29 -0.61
N ALA A 92 22.44 -19.74 0.48
CA ALA A 92 23.88 -20.00 0.51
C ALA A 92 24.28 -21.24 -0.31
N THR A 93 23.30 -22.10 -0.65
CA THR A 93 23.46 -23.32 -1.44
C THR A 93 22.77 -23.17 -2.78
N SER A 94 23.31 -23.83 -3.82
CA SER A 94 22.70 -23.82 -5.16
C SER A 94 21.37 -24.58 -5.25
N TRP A 95 21.12 -25.49 -4.30
CA TRP A 95 19.89 -26.26 -4.18
C TRP A 95 19.19 -26.06 -2.83
N ILE A 96 17.86 -26.07 -2.85
CA ILE A 96 17.02 -26.08 -1.64
C ILE A 96 16.36 -27.45 -1.48
N ASN A 97 16.48 -28.04 -0.28
CA ASN A 97 15.81 -29.29 0.05
C ASN A 97 14.37 -29.05 0.53
N CYS A 98 13.42 -29.54 -0.25
CA CYS A 98 11.98 -29.49 -0.02
C CYS A 98 11.35 -30.86 0.24
N MET A 99 12.16 -31.91 0.39
CA MET A 99 11.68 -33.25 0.74
C MET A 99 10.99 -33.24 2.11
N PRO A 100 9.88 -33.98 2.29
CA PRO A 100 9.22 -34.13 3.57
C PRO A 100 10.10 -34.93 4.55
N GLY A 101 10.81 -34.23 5.41
CA GLY A 101 11.58 -34.83 6.51
C GLY A 101 10.84 -34.80 7.85
N PRO A 102 11.37 -35.46 8.89
CA PRO A 102 10.90 -35.34 10.26
C PRO A 102 11.27 -33.95 10.82
N GLY A 103 10.56 -32.91 10.38
CA GLY A 103 10.87 -31.53 10.75
C GLY A 103 9.86 -30.53 10.16
N ALA A 104 10.01 -29.27 10.56
CA ALA A 104 9.20 -28.18 10.02
C ALA A 104 9.53 -27.95 8.54
N LYS A 105 8.50 -27.66 7.73
CA LYS A 105 8.65 -27.37 6.30
C LYS A 105 9.53 -26.14 6.11
N ASN A 106 10.55 -26.24 5.24
CA ASN A 106 11.41 -25.12 4.91
C ASN A 106 10.59 -23.99 4.24
N PRO A 107 10.58 -22.76 4.79
CA PRO A 107 9.81 -21.65 4.22
C PRO A 107 10.29 -21.21 2.83
N GLN A 108 11.51 -21.57 2.43
CA GLN A 108 12.05 -21.31 1.10
C GLN A 108 11.47 -22.22 0.02
N CYS A 109 10.75 -23.29 0.40
CA CYS A 109 10.07 -24.21 -0.53
C CYS A 109 8.72 -23.69 -1.04
N THR A 110 8.50 -22.37 -0.95
CA THR A 110 7.34 -21.71 -1.54
C THR A 110 7.62 -21.41 -3.01
N GLN A 111 6.61 -21.60 -3.87
CA GLN A 111 6.78 -21.39 -5.31
C GLN A 111 7.27 -19.97 -5.64
N GLU A 112 6.77 -18.97 -4.91
CA GLU A 112 7.17 -17.57 -5.08
C GLU A 112 8.65 -17.33 -4.78
N PHE A 113 9.22 -18.04 -3.81
CA PHE A 113 10.63 -17.92 -3.47
C PHE A 113 11.50 -18.57 -4.54
N LEU A 114 11.12 -19.76 -5.03
CA LEU A 114 11.87 -20.50 -6.04
C LEU A 114 11.93 -19.75 -7.37
N GLN A 115 10.80 -19.22 -7.85
CA GLN A 115 10.75 -18.41 -9.08
C GLN A 115 11.60 -17.15 -8.96
N TRP A 116 11.56 -16.50 -7.80
CA TRP A 116 12.40 -15.34 -7.54
C TRP A 116 13.89 -15.71 -7.51
N ALA A 117 14.26 -16.78 -6.82
CA ALA A 117 15.65 -17.21 -6.70
C ALA A 117 16.23 -17.55 -8.08
N GLN A 118 15.46 -18.23 -8.93
CA GLN A 118 15.86 -18.58 -10.29
C GLN A 118 16.07 -17.37 -11.21
N THR A 119 15.44 -16.23 -10.88
CA THR A 119 15.59 -14.98 -11.64
C THR A 119 16.68 -14.07 -11.07
N ASN A 120 16.94 -14.12 -9.76
CA ASN A 120 17.75 -13.12 -9.05
C ASN A 120 19.08 -13.67 -8.51
N CYS A 121 19.26 -14.98 -8.45
CA CYS A 121 20.44 -15.61 -7.87
C CYS A 121 21.20 -16.37 -8.95
N PRO A 122 22.45 -15.97 -9.28
CA PRO A 122 23.22 -16.59 -10.37
C PRO A 122 23.61 -18.03 -10.09
N ASP A 123 23.78 -18.39 -8.81
CA ASP A 123 24.21 -19.73 -8.38
C ASP A 123 23.03 -20.63 -8.01
N PHE A 124 21.78 -20.21 -8.27
CA PHE A 124 20.61 -21.01 -7.89
C PHE A 124 20.21 -21.97 -9.00
N GLU A 125 20.29 -23.26 -8.71
CA GLU A 125 20.01 -24.35 -9.66
C GLU A 125 18.58 -24.88 -9.52
N GLY A 126 18.03 -24.91 -8.30
CA GLY A 126 16.64 -25.32 -8.11
C GLY A 126 16.28 -25.84 -6.71
N ALA A 127 15.20 -26.61 -6.66
CA ALA A 127 14.73 -27.28 -5.45
C ALA A 127 14.54 -28.77 -5.68
N ALA A 128 14.93 -29.57 -4.69
CA ALA A 128 14.71 -31.01 -4.64
C ALA A 128 13.45 -31.29 -3.82
N TYR A 129 12.55 -32.13 -4.33
CA TYR A 129 11.28 -32.49 -3.70
C TYR A 129 11.22 -33.97 -3.35
#